data_AF-A0A936XI40-F1
#
_entry.id   AF-A0A936XI40-F1
#
_cell.length_a   1.000
_cell.length_b   1.000
_cell.length_c   1.000
_cell.angle_alpha   90.00
_cell.angle_beta   90.00
_cell.angle_gamma   90.00
#
_symmetry.space_group_name_H-M   'P 1'
#
loop_
_entity.id
_entity.type
_entity.pdbx_description
1 polymer ?
#
loop_
_entity_poly.entity_id
_entity_poly.type
_entity_poly.pdbx_seq_one_letter_code
_entity_poly.pdbx_strand_id
1 'polypeptide(L)'
;MEAQLTKEGTTLVVINSVCGCSAGTARPGVLMAVANTEKKPDFLTTTFAGFDVDAVKTLRMHLMPFPPSSPAIALFKNGQLVHFIERHQIEGRSAQMIAQNLIGAFQQHCN
;
A
#
# COMPACT_ATOMS: atom_id res chain seq x y z
N MET A 1 -9.97 2.76 9.91
CA MET A 1 -9.33 1.74 9.06
C MET A 1 -10.36 0.73 8.58
N GLU A 2 -11.03 -0.01 9.48
CA GLU A 2 -12.03 -1.04 9.13
C GLU A 2 -13.06 -0.58 8.08
N ALA A 3 -13.80 0.50 8.38
CA ALA A 3 -14.81 1.05 7.48
C ALA A 3 -14.28 1.51 6.11
N GLN A 4 -12.97 1.74 5.99
CA GLN A 4 -12.35 2.13 4.72
C GLN A 4 -11.95 0.90 3.90
N LEU A 5 -11.48 -0.17 4.55
CA LEU A 5 -11.13 -1.43 3.90
C LEU A 5 -12.36 -2.11 3.31
N THR A 6 -13.49 -2.07 4.01
CA THR A 6 -14.75 -2.70 3.58
C THR A 6 -15.52 -1.92 2.52
N LYS A 7 -15.01 -0.78 2.04
CA LYS A 7 -15.69 -0.02 0.97
C LYS A 7 -15.67 -0.81 -0.34
N GLU A 8 -16.76 -0.69 -1.09
CA GLU A 8 -16.80 -1.13 -2.48
C GLU A 8 -15.83 -0.30 -3.32
N GLY A 9 -15.21 -0.95 -4.30
CA GLY A 9 -14.12 -0.39 -5.09
C GLY A 9 -12.74 -0.83 -4.59
N THR A 10 -11.73 -0.04 -4.95
CA THR A 10 -10.32 -0.32 -4.71
C THR A 10 -9.70 0.69 -3.76
N THR A 11 -9.07 0.20 -2.69
CA THR A 11 -8.40 1.04 -1.70
C THR A 11 -6.92 0.71 -1.66
N LEU A 12 -6.08 1.67 -2.03
CA LEU A 12 -4.64 1.60 -1.81
C LEU A 12 -4.31 2.11 -0.40
N VAL A 13 -3.66 1.28 0.39
CA VAL A 13 -3.22 1.58 1.76
C VAL A 13 -1.70 1.58 1.81
N VAL A 14 -1.12 2.68 2.28
CA VAL A 14 0.33 2.76 2.57
C VAL A 14 0.55 2.71 4.07
N ILE A 15 1.29 1.71 4.54
CA ILE A 15 1.81 1.66 5.91
C ILE A 15 3.14 2.41 5.92
N ASN A 16 3.08 3.68 6.30
CA ASN A 16 4.24 4.55 6.40
C ASN A 16 5.10 4.23 7.62
N SER A 17 6.32 4.74 7.63
CA SER A 17 7.31 4.56 8.69
C SER A 17 8.34 5.70 8.65
N VAL A 18 9.06 5.91 9.75
CA VAL A 18 10.19 6.85 9.83
C VAL A 18 11.45 6.34 9.11
N CYS A 19 11.47 5.08 8.68
CA CYS A 19 12.64 4.48 8.03
C CYS A 19 12.99 5.17 6.70
N GLY A 20 14.29 5.26 6.38
CA GLY A 20 14.80 5.89 5.15
C GLY A 20 14.23 5.29 3.86
N CYS A 21 13.98 3.97 3.82
CA CYS A 21 13.34 3.34 2.65
C CYS A 21 11.89 3.80 2.44
N SER A 22 11.19 4.25 3.49
CA SER A 22 9.88 4.88 3.33
C SER A 22 9.98 6.23 2.63
N ALA A 23 10.99 7.03 2.99
CA ALA A 23 11.24 8.34 2.40
C ALA A 23 11.77 8.25 0.96
N GLY A 24 12.76 7.39 0.73
CA GLY A 24 13.47 7.31 -0.54
C GLY A 24 12.79 6.44 -1.61
N THR A 25 12.00 5.44 -1.19
CA THR A 25 11.47 4.43 -2.12
C THR A 25 9.96 4.31 -2.06
N ALA A 26 9.38 3.99 -0.89
CA ALA A 26 7.95 3.65 -0.80
C ALA A 26 7.04 4.83 -1.19
N ARG A 27 7.22 5.98 -0.53
CA ARG A 27 6.39 7.17 -0.79
C ARG A 27 6.55 7.70 -2.23
N PRO A 28 7.78 7.89 -2.75
CA PRO A 28 7.96 8.30 -4.14
C PRO A 28 7.38 7.27 -5.13
N GLY A 29 7.57 5.97 -4.87
CA GLY A 29 7.04 4.91 -5.74
C GLY A 29 5.52 4.91 -5.82
N VAL A 30 4.82 5.09 -4.68
CA VAL A 30 3.36 5.22 -4.65
C VAL A 30 2.89 6.46 -5.41
N LEU A 31 3.52 7.63 -5.16
CA LEU A 31 3.16 8.87 -5.85
C LEU A 31 3.35 8.75 -7.36
N MET A 32 4.47 8.15 -7.79
CA MET A 32 4.73 7.89 -9.21
C MET A 32 3.69 6.92 -9.80
N ALA A 33 3.31 5.86 -9.09
CA ALA A 33 2.31 4.91 -9.57
C ALA A 33 0.95 5.59 -9.81
N VAL A 34 0.48 6.36 -8.82
CA VAL A 34 -0.81 7.06 -8.88
C VAL A 34 -0.81 8.16 -9.94
N ALA A 35 0.32 8.85 -10.13
CA ALA A 35 0.44 9.91 -11.12
C ALA A 35 0.48 9.39 -12.57
N ASN A 36 1.04 8.18 -12.79
CA ASN A 36 1.30 7.65 -14.13
C ASN A 36 0.39 6.49 -14.54
N THR A 37 -0.60 6.11 -13.72
CA THR A 37 -1.61 5.10 -14.09
C THR A 37 -2.86 5.76 -14.67
N GLU A 38 -3.46 5.12 -15.69
CA GLU A 38 -4.79 5.48 -16.18
C GLU A 38 -5.89 4.95 -15.26
N LYS A 39 -5.75 3.69 -14.81
CA LYS A 39 -6.65 3.05 -13.85
C LYS A 39 -6.20 3.35 -12.44
N LYS A 40 -6.93 4.19 -11.73
CA LYS A 40 -6.57 4.64 -10.38
C LYS A 40 -7.36 3.87 -9.32
N PRO A 41 -6.77 3.63 -8.13
CA PRO A 41 -7.56 3.21 -6.99
C PRO A 41 -8.61 4.26 -6.63
N ASP A 42 -9.81 3.81 -6.27
CA ASP A 42 -10.92 4.69 -5.87
C ASP A 42 -10.60 5.47 -4.60
N PHE A 43 -9.84 4.84 -3.70
CA PHE A 43 -9.42 5.44 -2.45
C PHE A 43 -7.92 5.28 -2.23
N LEU A 44 -7.30 6.36 -1.78
CA LEU A 44 -5.92 6.39 -1.33
C LEU A 44 -5.92 6.69 0.17
N THR A 45 -5.33 5.81 0.97
CA THR A 45 -5.22 5.99 2.41
C THR A 45 -3.82 5.65 2.90
N THR A 46 -3.46 6.23 4.04
CA THR A 46 -2.15 6.06 4.65
C THR A 46 -2.31 5.95 6.15
N THR A 47 -1.43 5.19 6.77
CA THR A 47 -1.32 5.07 8.22
C THR A 47 0.16 5.04 8.59
N PHE A 48 0.50 5.44 9.80
CA PHE A 48 1.89 5.56 10.22
C PHE A 48 2.22 4.55 11.33
N ALA A 49 3.11 3.60 11.00
CA ALA A 49 3.59 2.61 11.96
C ALA A 49 4.36 3.29 13.12
N GLY A 50 3.87 3.09 14.35
CA GLY A 50 4.41 3.70 15.57
C GLY A 50 3.64 4.92 16.07
N PHE A 51 2.70 5.45 15.28
CA PHE A 51 1.83 6.57 15.70
C PHE A 51 0.36 6.16 15.66
N ASP A 52 -0.12 5.62 14.54
CA ASP A 52 -1.51 5.19 14.37
C ASP A 52 -1.71 3.75 14.85
N VAL A 53 -1.45 3.49 16.14
CA VAL A 53 -1.34 2.13 16.69
C VAL A 53 -2.57 1.26 16.37
N ASP A 54 -3.78 1.77 16.60
CA ASP A 54 -5.01 1.02 16.39
C ASP A 54 -5.28 0.77 14.90
N ALA A 55 -5.04 1.77 14.04
CA ALA A 55 -5.24 1.63 12.60
C ALA A 55 -4.29 0.60 11.99
N VAL A 56 -3.01 0.61 12.40
CA VAL A 56 -2.00 -0.35 12.00
C VAL A 56 -2.34 -1.75 12.51
N LYS A 57 -2.84 -1.87 13.75
CA LYS A 57 -3.26 -3.16 14.32
C LYS A 57 -4.41 -3.76 13.51
N THR A 58 -5.46 -2.99 13.23
CA THR A 58 -6.58 -3.43 12.37
C THR A 58 -6.08 -3.88 11.01
N LEU A 59 -5.27 -3.04 10.35
CA LEU A 59 -4.75 -3.36 9.02
C LEU A 59 -3.93 -4.65 9.01
N ARG A 60 -3.07 -4.87 10.00
CA ARG A 60 -2.26 -6.10 10.12
C ARG A 60 -3.10 -7.37 10.25
N MET A 61 -4.30 -7.30 10.83
CA MET A 61 -5.22 -8.45 10.86
C MET A 61 -5.72 -8.82 9.47
N HIS A 62 -5.99 -7.83 8.62
CA HIS A 62 -6.41 -8.01 7.22
C HIS A 62 -5.26 -8.41 6.28
N LEU A 63 -4.01 -8.35 6.76
CA LEU A 63 -2.80 -8.73 6.01
C LEU A 63 -2.28 -10.12 6.38
N MET A 64 -3.00 -10.91 7.18
CA MET A 64 -2.58 -12.28 7.45
C MET A 64 -2.60 -13.13 6.16
N PRO A 65 -1.63 -14.04 5.97
CA PRO A 65 -0.60 -14.49 6.91
C PRO A 65 0.74 -13.72 6.84
N PHE A 66 0.80 -12.57 6.16
CA PHE A 66 2.06 -11.85 5.97
C PHE A 66 2.61 -11.28 7.29
N PRO A 67 3.92 -11.38 7.54
CA PRO A 67 4.52 -10.85 8.75
C PRO A 67 4.41 -9.31 8.80
N PRO A 68 4.19 -8.72 9.98
CA PRO A 68 4.06 -7.28 10.10
C PRO A 68 5.37 -6.57 9.72
N SER A 69 5.32 -5.72 8.70
CA SER A 69 6.47 -4.94 8.24
C SER A 69 6.10 -3.48 7.92
N SER A 70 7.09 -2.60 7.89
CA SER A 70 6.92 -1.19 7.49
C SER A 70 8.23 -0.61 6.94
N PRO A 71 8.21 0.18 5.86
CA PRO A 71 7.03 0.52 5.06
C PRO A 71 6.47 -0.72 4.32
N ALA A 72 5.17 -0.71 4.07
CA ALA A 72 4.48 -1.74 3.29
C ALA A 72 3.29 -1.10 2.54
N ILE A 73 2.89 -1.70 1.42
CA ILE A 73 1.83 -1.14 0.56
C ILE A 73 0.84 -2.26 0.22
N ALA A 74 -0.45 -2.01 0.44
CA ALA A 74 -1.51 -2.98 0.22
C ALA A 74 -2.59 -2.40 -0.69
N LEU A 75 -3.06 -3.18 -1.66
CA LEU A 75 -4.24 -2.86 -2.46
C LEU A 75 -5.36 -3.81 -2.06
N PHE A 76 -6.48 -3.22 -1.66
CA PHE A 76 -7.71 -3.94 -1.36
C PHE A 76 -8.72 -3.70 -2.47
N LYS A 77 -9.54 -4.72 -2.76
CA LYS A 77 -10.72 -4.61 -3.62
C LYS A 77 -11.90 -5.22 -2.87
N ASN A 78 -12.93 -4.40 -2.61
CA ASN A 78 -14.15 -4.83 -1.89
C ASN A 78 -13.83 -5.56 -0.57
N GLY A 79 -12.94 -5.01 0.26
CA GLY A 79 -12.53 -5.64 1.53
C GLY A 79 -11.50 -6.76 1.42
N GLN A 80 -11.14 -7.23 0.22
CA GLN A 80 -10.17 -8.32 0.05
C GLN A 80 -8.80 -7.79 -0.36
N LEU A 81 -7.74 -8.31 0.25
CA LEU A 81 -6.36 -8.02 -0.16
C LEU A 81 -6.09 -8.66 -1.52
N VAL A 82 -5.82 -7.85 -2.54
CA VAL A 82 -5.55 -8.33 -3.91
C VAL A 82 -4.09 -8.14 -4.33
N HIS A 83 -3.38 -7.20 -3.71
CA HIS A 83 -1.95 -7.01 -3.95
C HIS A 83 -1.25 -6.51 -2.69
N PHE A 84 -0.02 -6.97 -2.45
CA PHE A 84 0.75 -6.58 -1.28
C PHE A 84 2.25 -6.47 -1.61
N ILE A 85 2.87 -5.41 -1.12
CA ILE A 85 4.30 -5.15 -1.21
C ILE A 85 4.86 -5.05 0.20
N GLU A 86 5.63 -6.04 0.60
CA GLU A 86 6.31 -6.09 1.89
C GLU A 86 7.56 -5.22 1.93
N ARG A 87 8.04 -4.90 3.14
CA ARG A 87 9.28 -4.13 3.33
C ARG A 87 10.46 -4.70 2.54
N HIS A 88 10.64 -6.02 2.54
CA HIS A 88 11.78 -6.64 1.86
C HIS A 88 11.73 -6.48 0.33
N GLN A 89 10.55 -6.17 -0.23
CA GLN A 89 10.37 -5.84 -1.65
C GLN A 89 10.54 -4.34 -1.91
N ILE A 90 10.62 -3.51 -0.87
CA ILE A 90 10.85 -2.06 -0.97
C ILE A 90 12.31 -1.73 -0.68
N GLU A 91 12.88 -2.36 0.35
CA GLU A 91 14.26 -2.18 0.77
C GLU A 91 15.24 -2.61 -0.34
N GLY A 92 16.18 -1.74 -0.68
CA GLY A 92 17.13 -1.96 -1.77
C GLY A 92 16.55 -1.80 -3.19
N ARG A 93 15.28 -1.42 -3.36
CA ARG A 93 14.67 -1.16 -4.68
C ARG A 93 14.55 0.34 -4.97
N SER A 94 14.45 0.67 -6.26
CA SER A 94 14.18 2.03 -6.70
C SER A 94 12.69 2.35 -6.63
N ALA A 95 12.36 3.64 -6.49
CA ALA A 95 10.98 4.12 -6.50
C ALA A 95 10.26 3.73 -7.81
N GLN A 96 10.97 3.76 -8.94
CA GLN A 96 10.47 3.37 -10.26
C GLN A 96 10.02 1.91 -10.29
N MET A 97 10.78 1.00 -9.67
CA MET A 97 10.39 -0.42 -9.60
C MET A 97 9.13 -0.62 -8.76
N ILE A 98 9.00 0.11 -7.63
CA ILE A 98 7.77 0.08 -6.83
C ILE A 98 6.60 0.65 -7.62
N ALA A 99 6.83 1.74 -8.35
CA ALA A 99 5.80 2.36 -9.18
C ALA A 99 5.30 1.42 -10.27
N GLN A 100 6.19 0.78 -11.02
CA GLN A 100 5.82 -0.18 -12.07
C GLN A 100 5.06 -1.38 -11.51
N ASN A 101 5.48 -1.91 -10.35
CA ASN A 101 4.79 -2.99 -9.69
C ASN A 101 3.35 -2.60 -9.31
N LEU A 102 3.17 -1.41 -8.74
CA LEU A 102 1.84 -0.88 -8.38
C LEU A 102 0.98 -0.58 -9.61
N ILE A 103 1.54 0.02 -10.66
CA ILE A 103 0.82 0.27 -11.92
C ILE A 103 0.30 -1.05 -12.50
N GLY A 104 1.12 -2.11 -12.49
CA GLY A 104 0.67 -3.44 -12.91
C GLY A 104 -0.51 -3.96 -12.09
N ALA A 105 -0.46 -3.83 -10.77
CA ALA A 105 -1.57 -4.19 -9.89
C ALA A 105 -2.83 -3.33 -10.14
N PHE A 106 -2.67 -2.04 -10.39
CA PHE A 106 -3.78 -1.15 -10.71
C PHE A 106 -4.43 -1.53 -12.04
N GLN A 107 -3.65 -1.85 -13.07
CA GLN A 107 -4.18 -2.28 -14.36
C GLN A 107 -5.04 -3.55 -14.25
N GLN A 108 -4.65 -4.46 -13.36
CA GLN A 108 -5.34 -5.74 -13.11
C GLN A 108 -6.59 -5.60 -12.23
N HIS A 109 -6.54 -4.74 -11.21
CA HIS A 109 -7.56 -4.72 -10.16
C HIS A 109 -8.46 -3.47 -10.16
N CYS A 110 -7.97 -2.33 -10.65
CA CYS A 110 -8.74 -1.10 -10.79
C CYS A 110 -9.52 -1.08 -12.12
N ASN A 111 -10.63 -0.34 -12.12
CA ASN A 111 -11.51 -0.19 -13.26
C ASN A 111 -11.23 1.12 -14.00
#